data_AF-A0A7Y3D8L3-F1
#
_entry.id   AF-A0A7Y3D8L3-F1
#
_cell.length_a   1.000
_cell.length_b   1.000
_cell.length_c   1.000
_cell.angle_alpha   90.00
_cell.angle_beta   90.00
_cell.angle_gamma   90.00
#
_symmetry.space_group_name_H-M   'P 1'
#
loop_
_entity.id
_entity.type
_entity.pdbx_description
1 polymer ?
#
loop_
_entity_poly.entity_id
_entity_poly.type
_entity_poly.pdbx_seq_one_letter_code
_entity_poly.pdbx_strand_id
1 'polypeptide(L)'
;MKVLAVVQHTAGEYLGLIEDHLEGRRIRFQYFRPFAGGRKLPAPELPADGLILLGGGPWGAAGARNLPTLAREVELTRARLAAGTPVIGFG
;
A
#
# COMPACT_ATOMS: atom_id res chain seq x y z
N MET A 1 -11.31 -13.95 8.65
CA MET A 1 -10.43 -12.88 9.14
C MET A 1 -9.96 -12.09 7.93
N LYS A 2 -10.02 -10.75 7.96
CA LYS A 2 -9.66 -9.90 6.80
C LYS A 2 -8.19 -9.52 6.83
N VAL A 3 -7.55 -9.39 5.67
CA VAL A 3 -6.14 -9.01 5.52
C VAL A 3 -5.99 -7.83 4.57
N LEU A 4 -5.26 -6.80 4.98
CA LEU A 4 -4.92 -5.64 4.16
C LEU A 4 -3.46 -5.69 3.72
N ALA A 5 -3.19 -5.36 2.45
CA ALA A 5 -1.83 -5.11 1.97
C ALA A 5 -1.53 -3.62 2.09
N VAL A 6 -0.45 -3.25 2.78
CA VAL A 6 -0.08 -1.85 3.04
C VAL A 6 1.26 -1.55 2.37
N VAL A 7 1.26 -0.71 1.34
CA VAL A 7 2.49 -0.27 0.66
C VAL A 7 3.02 0.95 1.40
N GLN A 8 4.23 0.83 1.93
CA GLN A 8 4.95 1.87 2.66
C GLN A 8 6.11 2.39 1.83
N HIS A 9 6.12 3.66 1.48
CA HIS A 9 7.11 4.24 0.57
C HIS A 9 8.33 4.85 1.26
N THR A 10 8.22 5.16 2.55
CA THR A 10 9.35 5.68 3.35
C THR A 10 9.38 5.06 4.74
N ALA A 11 10.53 5.13 5.42
CA ALA A 11 10.70 4.55 6.75
C ALA A 11 9.87 5.23 7.86
N GLY A 12 9.37 6.45 7.61
CA GLY A 12 8.58 7.23 8.58
C GLY A 12 7.07 7.12 8.38
N GLU A 13 6.62 6.56 7.26
CA GLU A 13 5.19 6.49 6.92
C GLU A 13 4.56 5.21 7.46
N TYR A 14 3.60 5.33 8.36
CA TYR A 14 2.88 4.18 8.94
C TYR A 14 1.38 4.47 8.93
N LEU A 15 0.59 3.41 9.08
CA LEU A 15 -0.85 3.52 9.36
C LEU A 15 -1.13 4.33 10.64
N GLY A 16 -0.16 4.42 11.56
CA GLY A 16 -0.30 5.17 12.80
C GLY A 16 -1.46 4.64 13.65
N LEU A 17 -2.32 5.54 14.15
CA LEU A 17 -3.47 5.18 14.98
C LEU A 17 -4.49 4.25 14.28
N ILE A 18 -4.41 4.11 12.95
CA ILE A 18 -5.25 3.17 12.20
C ILE A 18 -4.90 1.72 12.57
N GLU A 19 -3.65 1.43 12.95
CA GLU A 19 -3.24 0.08 13.37
C GLU A 19 -4.11 -0.44 14.52
N ASP A 20 -4.25 0.34 15.60
CA ASP A 20 -5.10 0.00 16.75
C ASP A 20 -6.55 -0.26 16.34
N HIS A 21 -7.07 0.53 15.40
CA HIS A 21 -8.42 0.37 14.88
C HIS A 21 -8.61 -0.89 14.05
N LEU A 22 -7.62 -1.28 13.25
CA LEU A 22 -7.65 -2.53 12.46
C LEU A 22 -7.51 -3.75 13.37
N GLU A 23 -6.57 -3.72 14.31
CA GLU A 23 -6.33 -4.79 15.26
C GLU A 23 -7.54 -5.03 16.16
N GLY A 24 -8.15 -3.97 16.70
CA GLY A 24 -9.38 -4.06 17.49
C GLY A 24 -10.57 -4.66 16.74
N ARG A 25 -10.55 -4.61 15.40
CA ARG A 25 -11.57 -5.21 14.51
C ARG A 25 -11.16 -6.59 13.97
N ARG A 26 -10.03 -7.15 14.44
CA ARG A 26 -9.45 -8.41 13.95
C ARG A 26 -9.16 -8.38 12.44
N ILE A 27 -8.77 -7.21 11.94
CA ILE A 27 -8.29 -7.02 10.57
C ILE A 27 -6.77 -7.04 10.64
N ARG A 28 -6.15 -8.01 9.97
CA ARG A 28 -4.70 -8.10 9.85
C ARG A 28 -4.22 -7.17 8.75
N PHE A 29 -2.98 -6.72 8.84
CA PHE A 29 -2.32 -5.97 7.77
C PHE A 29 -0.87 -6.41 7.61
N GLN A 30 -0.35 -6.31 6.39
CA GLN A 30 1.03 -6.62 6.05
C GLN A 30 1.68 -5.44 5.34
N TYR A 31 2.80 -4.98 5.88
CA TYR A 31 3.63 -3.95 5.26
C TYR A 31 4.51 -4.50 4.13
N PHE A 32 4.41 -3.86 2.97
CA PHE A 32 5.26 -4.02 1.80
C PHE A 32 6.11 -2.76 1.65
N ARG A 33 7.44 -2.92 1.72
CA ARG A 33 8.40 -1.81 1.82
C ARG A 33 9.30 -1.76 0.58
N PRO A 34 8.81 -1.33 -0.59
CA PRO A 34 9.58 -1.33 -1.84
C PRO A 34 10.90 -0.54 -1.78
N PHE A 35 11.03 0.40 -0.84
CA PHE A 35 12.25 1.18 -0.64
C PHE A 35 13.34 0.45 0.17
N ALA A 36 13.00 -0.63 0.89
CA ALA A 36 13.93 -1.36 1.75
C ALA A 36 14.48 -2.60 1.02
N GLY A 37 15.81 -2.69 0.93
CA GLY A 37 16.59 -3.64 0.12
C GLY A 37 16.00 -5.06 0.01
N GLY A 38 15.22 -5.28 -1.06
CA GLY A 38 14.70 -6.60 -1.46
C GLY A 38 13.20 -6.83 -1.24
N ARG A 39 12.48 -5.96 -0.52
CA ARG A 39 11.02 -6.10 -0.40
C ARG A 39 10.33 -5.53 -1.63
N LYS A 40 9.34 -6.25 -2.13
CA LYS A 40 8.61 -5.94 -3.36
C LYS A 40 7.23 -5.39 -3.03
N LEU A 41 6.59 -4.76 -4.01
CA LEU A 41 5.14 -4.54 -3.97
C LEU A 41 4.40 -5.87 -3.73
N PRO A 42 3.16 -5.81 -3.20
CA PRO A 42 2.30 -6.99 -3.13
C PRO A 42 2.23 -7.68 -4.49
N ALA A 43 2.36 -9.01 -4.48
CA ALA A 43 2.11 -9.79 -5.69
C ALA A 43 0.64 -9.56 -6.12
N PRO A 44 0.35 -9.40 -7.42
CA PRO A 44 -1.03 -9.23 -7.90
C PRO A 44 -1.97 -10.33 -7.37
N GLU A 45 -1.49 -11.57 -7.34
CA GLU A 45 -2.15 -12.78 -6.86
C GLU A 45 -2.27 -12.89 -5.32
N LEU A 46 -1.67 -11.98 -4.55
CA LEU A 46 -1.78 -11.99 -3.10
C LEU A 46 -3.26 -11.79 -2.69
N PRO A 47 -3.86 -12.74 -1.97
CA PRO A 47 -5.26 -12.64 -1.53
C PRO A 47 -5.39 -11.68 -0.34
N ALA A 48 -5.28 -10.38 -0.62
CA ALA A 48 -5.58 -9.33 0.33
C ALA A 48 -6.98 -8.76 0.05
N ASP A 49 -7.78 -8.60 1.11
CA ASP A 49 -9.13 -8.06 1.10
C ASP A 49 -9.18 -6.54 0.89
N GLY A 50 -8.03 -5.88 0.88
CA GLY A 50 -7.89 -4.46 0.61
C GLY A 50 -6.44 -4.05 0.37
N LEU A 51 -6.26 -2.93 -0.32
CA LEU A 51 -4.96 -2.31 -0.58
C LEU A 51 -4.92 -0.92 0.08
N ILE A 52 -3.84 -0.63 0.79
CA ILE A 52 -3.53 0.69 1.31
C ILE A 52 -2.21 1.14 0.71
N LEU A 53 -2.19 2.35 0.16
CA LEU A 53 -0.98 3.03 -0.32
C LEU A 53 -0.70 4.17 0.66
N LEU A 54 0.41 4.12 1.39
CA LEU A 54 0.79 5.19 2.32
C LEU A 54 1.40 6.39 1.58
N GLY A 55 1.73 7.44 2.33
CA GLY A 55 2.33 8.64 1.78
C GLY A 55 3.67 8.36 1.11
N GLY A 56 3.88 9.00 -0.05
CA GLY A 56 5.15 8.98 -0.77
C GLY A 56 6.25 9.84 -0.12
N GLY A 57 5.97 10.57 0.96
CA GLY A 57 6.88 11.56 1.51
C GLY A 57 7.28 12.61 0.46
N PRO A 58 8.57 12.79 0.14
CA PRO A 58 9.02 13.80 -0.83
C PRO A 58 8.81 13.39 -2.31
N TRP A 59 8.28 12.19 -2.58
CA TRP A 59 8.08 11.69 -3.94
C TRP A 59 6.77 12.19 -4.54
N GLY A 60 6.78 12.51 -5.83
CA GLY A 60 5.58 12.87 -6.58
C GLY A 60 4.83 11.68 -7.17
N ALA A 61 3.61 11.95 -7.64
CA ALA A 61 2.81 11.03 -8.46
C ALA A 61 2.39 11.62 -9.82
N ALA A 62 2.73 12.89 -10.09
CA ALA A 62 2.30 13.65 -11.26
C ALA A 62 3.38 14.60 -11.82
N GLY A 63 4.66 14.37 -11.49
CA GLY A 63 5.76 15.29 -11.82
C GLY A 63 7.00 14.59 -12.38
N ALA A 64 8.13 15.30 -12.38
CA ALA A 64 9.41 14.78 -12.89
C ALA A 64 10.12 13.83 -11.91
N ARG A 65 9.84 13.94 -10.60
CA ARG A 65 10.43 13.11 -9.54
C ARG A 65 9.37 12.23 -8.89
N ASN A 66 8.90 11.25 -9.65
CA ASN A 66 7.86 10.34 -9.18
C ASN A 66 8.44 9.21 -8.31
N LEU A 67 7.56 8.58 -7.52
CA LEU A 67 7.87 7.32 -6.82
C LEU A 67 8.53 6.33 -7.80
N PRO A 68 9.67 5.70 -7.44
CA PRO A 68 10.34 4.74 -8.31
C PRO A 68 9.45 3.55 -8.71
N THR A 69 8.47 3.21 -7.87
CA THR A 69 7.51 2.13 -8.09
C THR A 69 6.17 2.59 -8.67
N LEU A 70 5.99 3.88 -8.99
CA LEU A 70 4.69 4.47 -9.34
C LEU A 70 3.94 3.70 -10.42
N ALA A 71 4.59 3.39 -11.55
CA ALA A 71 3.93 2.71 -12.67
C ALA A 71 3.34 1.35 -12.25
N ARG A 72 4.11 0.57 -11.48
CA ARG A 72 3.69 -0.73 -10.97
C ARG A 72 2.59 -0.62 -9.92
N GLU A 73 2.60 0.43 -9.11
CA GLU A 73 1.55 0.70 -8.13
C GLU A 73 0.24 1.13 -8.79
N VAL A 74 0.29 1.90 -9.87
CA VAL A 74 -0.88 2.25 -10.68
C VAL A 74 -1.50 1.00 -11.32
N GLU A 75 -0.67 0.12 -11.88
CA GLU A 75 -1.12 -1.16 -12.44
C GLU A 75 -1.78 -2.05 -11.38
N LEU A 76 -1.12 -2.21 -10.23
CA LEU A 76 -1.66 -2.96 -9.09
C LEU A 76 -2.99 -2.37 -8.63
N THR A 77 -3.07 -1.05 -8.47
CA THR A 77 -4.28 -0.35 -8.03
C THR A 77 -5.42 -0.56 -9.02
N ARG A 78 -5.16 -0.41 -10.32
CA ARG A 78 -6.16 -0.67 -11.37
C ARG A 78 -6.69 -2.09 -11.30
N ALA A 79 -5.80 -3.08 -11.13
CA ALA A 79 -6.20 -4.48 -11.00
C ALA A 79 -7.09 -4.72 -9.77
N ARG A 80 -6.76 -4.11 -8.62
CA ARG A 80 -7.57 -4.22 -7.39
C ARG A 80 -8.94 -3.57 -7.54
N LEU A 81 -9.01 -2.38 -8.13
CA LEU A 81 -10.28 -1.70 -8.40
C LEU A 81 -11.15 -2.51 -9.36
N ALA A 82 -10.56 -3.06 -10.44
CA ALA A 82 -11.27 -3.91 -11.39
C ALA A 82 -11.82 -5.20 -10.74
N ALA A 83 -11.12 -5.74 -9.74
CA ALA A 83 -11.56 -6.88 -8.95
C ALA A 83 -12.56 -6.52 -7.83
N GLY A 84 -12.97 -5.25 -7.71
CA GLY A 84 -13.86 -4.78 -6.63
C GLY A 84 -13.22 -4.79 -5.24
N THR A 85 -11.88 -4.86 -5.17
CA THR A 85 -11.13 -4.80 -3.92
C THR A 85 -11.00 -3.34 -3.46
N PRO A 86 -11.37 -3.00 -2.21
CA PRO A 86 -11.20 -1.65 -1.67
C PRO A 86 -9.74 -1.18 -1.73
N VAL A 87 -9.56 0.09 -2.13
CA VAL A 87 -8.25 0.76 -2.16
C VAL A 87 -8.33 2.08 -1.39
N ILE A 88 -7.35 2.35 -0.53
CA ILE A 88 -7.19 3.62 0.19
C ILE A 88 -5.80 4.18 -0.11
N GLY A 89 -5.72 5.47 -0.43
CA GLY A 89 -4.46 6.20 -0.60
C GLY A 89 -4.30 7.30 0.45
N PHE A 90 -3.08 7.46 0.96
CA PHE A 90 -2.67 8.54 1.85
C PHE A 90 -1.54 9.34 1.19
N GLY A 91 -1.40 10.62 1.54
CA GLY A 91 -0.37 11.51 1.01
C GLY A 91 -0.58 12.95 1.45
#